data_AF-A0A6C0B0X0-F1
#
_entry.id   AF-A0A6C0B0X0-F1
#
_cell.length_a   1.000
_cell.length_b   1.000
_cell.length_c   1.000
_cell.angle_alpha   90.00
_cell.angle_beta   90.00
_cell.angle_gamma   90.00
#
_symmetry.space_group_name_H-M   'P 1'
#
loop_
_entity.id
_entity.type
_entity.pdbx_description
1 polymer ?
#
loop_
_entity_poly.entity_id
_entity_poly.type
_entity_poly.pdbx_seq_one_letter_code
_entity_poly.pdbx_strand_id
1 'polypeptide(L)'
;MELANFKGTLYGKLENQLFVWEAAWDSFRPLEHIGWNGKEIVGVDTKYKQDIFDPYYGYGSPEMKELCRRLTDITELNIPESTIPWLKGEFWRDRFCEFAFECSSRSVQSWKKYIGYMNSRAKTLRRHNHSRATKRLLLK
;
A
#
# COMPACT_ATOMS: atom_id res chain seq x y z
N MET A 1 8.03 -6.49 14.78
CA MET A 1 7.05 -5.88 13.85
C MET A 1 7.80 -5.50 12.59
N GLU A 2 7.29 -5.84 11.41
CA GLU A 2 7.87 -5.31 10.17
C GLU A 2 7.33 -3.90 9.95
N LEU A 3 8.19 -2.95 9.59
CA LEU A 3 7.81 -1.54 9.44
C LEU A 3 8.21 -1.05 8.04
N ALA A 4 7.37 -0.21 7.45
CA ALA A 4 7.59 0.39 6.14
C ALA A 4 7.11 1.84 6.16
N ASN A 5 8.03 2.79 5.97
CA ASN A 5 7.67 4.19 5.81
C ASN A 5 7.45 4.46 4.32
N PHE A 6 6.21 4.66 3.92
CA PHE A 6 5.88 4.91 2.52
C PHE A 6 5.27 6.29 2.38
N LYS A 7 5.97 7.18 1.66
CA LYS A 7 5.56 8.58 1.42
C LYS A 7 5.21 9.37 2.69
N GLY A 8 5.97 9.14 3.76
CA GLY A 8 5.76 9.83 5.04
C GLY A 8 4.69 9.19 5.92
N THR A 9 4.05 8.11 5.49
CA THR A 9 3.16 7.30 6.33
C THR A 9 3.88 6.04 6.79
N LEU A 10 3.99 5.86 8.10
CA LEU A 10 4.59 4.65 8.68
C LEU A 10 3.53 3.56 8.81
N TYR A 11 3.73 2.48 8.07
CA TYR A 11 2.93 1.27 8.17
C TYR A 11 3.69 0.21 8.96
N GLY A 12 2.94 -0.61 9.67
CA GLY A 12 3.50 -1.74 10.38
C GLY A 12 2.70 -3.00 10.15
N LYS A 13 3.38 -4.13 10.23
CA LYS A 13 2.79 -5.46 10.14
C LYS A 13 3.28 -6.32 11.31
N LEU A 14 2.32 -6.87 12.05
CA LEU A 14 2.58 -7.88 13.07
C LEU A 14 1.76 -9.11 12.70
N GLU A 15 2.44 -10.21 12.39
CA GLU A 15 1.83 -11.46 11.94
C GLU A 15 0.91 -11.24 10.71
N ASN A 16 -0.40 -11.28 10.90
CA ASN A 16 -1.41 -11.02 9.86
C ASN A 16 -2.17 -9.70 10.04
N GLN A 17 -1.86 -8.93 11.09
CA GLN A 17 -2.52 -7.66 11.37
C GLN A 17 -1.68 -6.49 10.85
N LEU A 18 -2.33 -5.58 10.14
CA LEU A 18 -1.73 -4.35 9.64
C LEU A 18 -2.03 -3.20 10.58
N PHE A 19 -1.10 -2.25 10.63
CA PHE A 19 -1.18 -1.06 11.44
C PHE A 19 -0.69 0.16 10.68
N VAL A 20 -1.19 1.33 11.05
CA VAL A 20 -0.71 2.63 10.58
C VAL A 20 -0.38 3.52 11.77
N TRP A 21 0.73 4.22 11.68
CA TRP A 21 1.07 5.27 12.63
C TRP A 21 0.23 6.52 12.34
N GLU A 22 -0.49 6.99 13.34
CA GLU A 22 -1.27 8.22 13.24
C GLU A 22 -0.70 9.27 14.19
N ALA A 23 -0.04 10.29 13.64
CA ALA A 23 0.59 11.35 14.45
C ALA A 23 -0.43 12.12 15.30
N ALA A 24 -1.68 12.25 14.83
CA ALA A 24 -2.73 12.93 15.58
C ALA A 24 -3.13 12.18 16.87
N TRP A 25 -2.89 10.86 16.93
CA TRP A 25 -3.26 10.01 18.06
C TRP A 25 -2.02 9.58 18.87
N ASP A 26 -0.83 9.88 18.36
CA ASP A 26 0.46 9.46 18.90
C ASP A 26 0.51 7.94 19.17
N SER A 27 -0.09 7.17 18.25
CA SER A 27 -0.25 5.74 18.42
C SER A 27 -0.47 5.02 17.10
N PHE A 28 -0.09 3.74 17.06
CA PHE A 28 -0.54 2.86 15.98
C PHE A 28 -2.05 2.62 16.02
N ARG A 29 -2.64 2.44 14.84
CA ARG A 29 -4.04 2.07 14.66
C ARG A 29 -4.13 0.82 13.78
N PRO A 30 -5.01 -0.14 14.09
CA PRO A 30 -5.21 -1.32 13.26
C PRO A 30 -5.83 -0.95 11.91
N LEU A 31 -5.42 -1.66 10.86
CA LEU A 31 -5.94 -1.59 9.51
C LEU A 31 -6.47 -2.94 9.06
N GLU A 32 -7.44 -2.95 8.16
CA GLU A 32 -7.89 -4.17 7.49
C GLU A 32 -6.91 -4.53 6.38
N HIS A 33 -6.71 -3.59 5.46
CA HIS A 33 -5.78 -3.70 4.34
C HIS A 33 -5.28 -2.33 3.90
N ILE A 34 -4.29 -2.34 3.02
CA ILE A 34 -3.73 -1.13 2.41
C ILE A 34 -3.98 -1.25 0.91
N GLY A 35 -4.56 -0.21 0.30
CA GLY A 35 -4.97 -0.28 -1.09
C GLY A 35 -5.02 1.05 -1.81
N TRP A 36 -5.16 0.97 -3.13
CA TRP A 36 -5.26 2.11 -4.03
C TRP A 36 -6.69 2.64 -4.09
N ASN A 37 -6.88 3.93 -3.79
CA ASN A 37 -8.19 4.60 -3.84
C ASN A 37 -8.49 5.33 -5.17
N GLY A 38 -7.57 5.29 -6.14
CA GLY A 38 -7.67 6.06 -7.39
C GLY A 38 -6.74 7.27 -7.48
N LYS A 39 -6.18 7.72 -6.34
CA LYS A 39 -5.25 8.86 -6.25
C LYS A 39 -3.99 8.51 -5.46
N GLU A 40 -4.13 7.80 -4.36
CA GLU A 40 -3.04 7.44 -3.45
C GLU A 40 -3.28 6.06 -2.81
N ILE A 41 -2.25 5.56 -2.14
CA ILE A 41 -2.34 4.35 -1.33
C ILE A 41 -2.77 4.75 0.06
N VAL A 42 -3.88 4.18 0.52
CA VAL A 42 -4.48 4.47 1.83
C VAL A 42 -4.67 3.18 2.61
N GLY A 43 -4.55 3.29 3.94
CA GLY A 43 -5.01 2.25 4.86
C GLY A 43 -6.52 2.28 4.99
N VAL A 44 -7.17 1.13 4.87
CA VAL A 44 -8.61 0.97 5.08
C VAL A 44 -8.86 0.56 6.53
N ASP A 45 -9.55 1.42 7.27
CA ASP A 45 -9.88 1.24 8.69
C ASP A 45 -11.39 1.32 8.96
N THR A 46 -12.20 1.09 7.92
CA THR A 46 -13.67 1.20 7.96
C THR A 46 -14.31 0.39 9.07
N LYS A 47 -13.82 -0.84 9.31
CA LYS A 47 -14.32 -1.70 10.39
C LYS A 47 -14.05 -1.15 11.79
N TYR A 48 -12.96 -0.40 11.97
CA TYR A 48 -12.59 0.15 13.28
C TYR A 48 -13.24 1.52 13.55
N LYS A 49 -13.91 2.12 12.56
CA LYS A 49 -14.52 3.46 12.62
C LYS A 49 -16.04 3.47 12.45
N GLN A 50 -16.72 2.38 12.80
CA GLN A 50 -18.17 2.28 12.58
C GLN A 50 -18.98 3.20 13.49
N ASP A 51 -18.64 3.28 14.78
CA ASP A 51 -19.36 4.09 15.77
C ASP A 51 -18.41 5.07 16.48
N ILE A 52 -18.66 6.37 16.30
CA ILE A 52 -17.85 7.46 16.87
C ILE A 52 -17.98 7.50 18.41
N PHE A 53 -19.07 6.96 18.96
CA PHE A 53 -19.31 6.94 20.41
C PHE A 53 -18.73 5.71 21.11
N ASP A 54 -18.12 4.79 20.36
CA ASP A 54 -17.43 3.64 20.94
C ASP A 54 -16.21 4.11 21.77
N PRO A 55 -16.11 3.71 23.06
CA PRO A 55 -14.91 3.95 23.88
C PRO A 55 -13.60 3.44 23.26
N TYR A 56 -13.68 2.51 22.31
CA TYR A 56 -12.57 1.91 21.57
C TYR A 56 -12.56 2.31 20.10
N TYR A 57 -13.17 3.44 19.74
CA TYR A 57 -13.16 3.98 18.39
C TYR A 57 -11.75 4.00 17.78
N GLY A 58 -11.63 3.47 16.56
CA GLY A 58 -10.38 3.34 15.83
C GLY A 58 -9.54 2.12 16.21
N TYR A 59 -9.87 1.39 17.28
CA TYR A 59 -9.16 0.16 17.71
C TYR A 59 -10.06 -1.07 17.67
N GLY A 60 -11.37 -0.91 17.87
CA GLY A 60 -12.38 -1.97 17.85
C GLY A 60 -12.41 -2.87 19.10
N SER A 61 -11.35 -2.92 19.90
CA SER A 61 -11.34 -3.65 21.18
C SER A 61 -10.36 -3.05 22.20
N PRO A 62 -10.58 -3.26 23.51
CA PRO A 62 -9.64 -2.87 24.56
C PRO A 62 -8.27 -3.54 24.40
N GLU A 63 -8.26 -4.83 24.04
CA GLU A 63 -7.03 -5.60 23.84
C GLU A 63 -6.19 -5.03 22.69
N MET A 64 -6.82 -4.65 21.57
CA MET A 64 -6.13 -4.07 20.43
C MET A 64 -5.55 -2.69 20.76
N LYS A 65 -6.25 -1.91 21.59
CA LYS A 65 -5.77 -0.61 22.07
C LYS A 65 -4.52 -0.76 22.94
N GLU A 66 -4.49 -1.73 23.85
CA GLU A 66 -3.30 -2.03 24.64
C GLU A 66 -2.14 -2.51 23.77
N LEU A 67 -2.42 -3.38 22.79
CA LEU A 67 -1.42 -3.85 21.84
C LEU A 67 -0.82 -2.69 21.04
N CYS A 68 -1.65 -1.78 20.52
CA CYS A 68 -1.20 -0.62 19.77
C CYS A 68 -0.32 0.32 20.61
N ARG A 69 -0.63 0.50 21.90
CA ARG A 69 0.22 1.24 22.83
C ARG A 69 1.57 0.58 23.03
N ARG A 70 1.59 -0.73 23.32
CA ARG A 70 2.85 -1.48 23.47
C ARG A 70 3.70 -1.42 22.21
N LEU A 71 3.08 -1.51 21.02
CA LEU A 71 3.79 -1.37 19.75
C LEU A 71 4.40 0.03 19.60
N THR A 72 3.66 1.06 19.98
CA THR A 72 4.13 2.44 19.95
C THR A 72 5.38 2.62 20.81
N ASP A 73 5.39 2.07 22.03
CA ASP A 73 6.52 2.20 22.95
C ASP A 73 7.78 1.46 22.47
N ILE A 74 7.61 0.33 21.77
CA ILE A 74 8.71 -0.55 21.35
C ILE A 74 9.29 -0.13 20.00
N THR A 75 8.53 0.57 19.15
CA THR A 75 8.93 0.82 17.76
C THR A 75 9.63 2.16 17.59
N GLU A 76 10.74 2.12 16.86
CA GLU A 76 11.43 3.35 16.45
C GLU A 76 10.70 3.97 15.25
N LEU A 77 10.28 5.23 15.39
CA LEU A 77 9.49 5.93 14.37
C LEU A 77 10.35 6.47 13.19
N ASN A 78 11.67 6.54 13.35
CA ASN A 78 12.61 7.12 12.38
C ASN A 78 13.09 6.10 11.36
N ILE A 79 12.18 5.66 10.49
CA ILE A 79 12.49 4.67 9.44
C ILE A 79 12.61 5.37 8.08
N PRO A 80 13.64 5.04 7.27
CA PRO A 80 13.80 5.62 5.94
C PRO A 80 12.65 5.22 5.01
N GLU A 81 12.40 6.07 4.00
CA GLU A 81 11.36 5.81 3.02
C GLU A 81 11.62 4.51 2.23
N SER A 82 10.61 3.65 2.17
CA SER A 82 10.63 2.32 1.58
C SER A 82 9.29 1.96 0.96
N THR A 83 9.30 0.99 0.03
CA THR A 83 8.08 0.45 -0.57
C THR A 83 7.42 -0.55 0.36
N ILE A 84 6.09 -0.60 0.38
CA ILE A 84 5.31 -1.55 1.20
C ILE A 84 5.44 -2.97 0.60
N PRO A 85 6.16 -3.91 1.24
CA PRO A 85 6.47 -5.21 0.63
C PRO A 85 5.30 -6.19 0.69
N TRP A 86 4.37 -5.99 1.63
CA TRP A 86 3.19 -6.83 1.83
C TRP A 86 1.96 -6.34 1.08
N LEU A 87 2.10 -5.41 0.12
CA LEU A 87 1.01 -5.03 -0.78
C LEU A 87 0.71 -6.20 -1.73
N LYS A 88 -0.18 -7.09 -1.31
CA LYS A 88 -0.67 -8.21 -2.10
C LYS A 88 -2.07 -7.87 -2.58
N GLY A 89 -2.33 -8.08 -3.86
CA GLY A 89 -3.66 -7.84 -4.41
C GLY A 89 -3.84 -8.49 -5.77
N GLU A 90 -4.86 -8.03 -6.50
CA GLU A 90 -5.19 -8.56 -7.82
C GLU A 90 -4.15 -8.14 -8.86
N PHE A 91 -3.93 -8.98 -9.86
CA PHE A 91 -3.07 -8.62 -10.99
C PHE A 91 -3.76 -7.59 -11.87
N TRP A 92 -3.33 -6.33 -11.78
CA TRP A 92 -3.88 -5.22 -12.55
C TRP A 92 -2.92 -4.80 -13.65
N ARG A 93 -3.20 -5.29 -14.87
CA ARG A 93 -2.44 -5.09 -16.11
C ARG A 93 -1.04 -5.68 -16.09
N ASP A 94 -0.10 -5.05 -15.39
CA ASP A 94 1.33 -5.39 -15.45
C ASP A 94 1.96 -5.64 -14.07
N ARG A 95 1.16 -5.55 -12.99
CA ARG A 95 1.60 -5.66 -11.60
C ARG A 95 0.46 -5.98 -10.66
N PHE A 96 0.78 -6.46 -9.46
CA PHE A 96 -0.19 -6.59 -8.38
C PHE A 96 -0.57 -5.22 -7.82
N CYS A 97 -1.86 -5.05 -7.56
CA CYS A 97 -2.43 -3.85 -6.95
C CYS A 97 -3.60 -4.27 -6.08
N GLU A 98 -3.55 -3.89 -4.80
CA GLU A 98 -4.70 -3.98 -3.91
C GLU A 98 -5.53 -2.71 -4.06
N PHE A 99 -6.85 -2.83 -4.14
CA PHE A 99 -7.76 -1.68 -4.21
C PHE A 99 -8.34 -1.40 -2.84
N ALA A 100 -8.33 -0.13 -2.42
CA ALA A 100 -8.87 0.26 -1.12
C ALA A 100 -10.39 -0.04 -1.03
N PHE A 101 -11.11 0.26 -2.11
CA PHE A 101 -12.56 0.09 -2.19
C PHE A 101 -12.94 -0.59 -3.50
N GLU A 102 -14.08 -1.27 -3.53
CA GLU A 102 -14.61 -1.87 -4.76
C GLU A 102 -14.90 -0.83 -5.85
N CYS A 103 -15.27 0.38 -5.44
CA CYS A 103 -15.54 1.51 -6.33
C CYS A 103 -14.29 2.25 -6.83
N SER A 104 -13.08 1.82 -6.42
CA SER A 104 -11.84 2.40 -6.92
C SER A 104 -11.73 2.26 -8.45
N SER A 105 -11.39 3.35 -9.14
CA SER A 105 -11.32 3.35 -10.60
C SER A 105 -10.26 2.38 -11.15
N ARG A 106 -10.69 1.37 -11.91
CA ARG A 106 -9.80 0.41 -12.61
C ARG A 106 -9.40 0.87 -14.02
N SER A 107 -9.66 2.15 -14.35
CA SER A 107 -9.42 2.74 -15.67
C SER A 107 -7.92 2.82 -16.03
N VAL A 108 -7.62 2.91 -17.34
CA VAL A 108 -6.23 3.12 -17.84
C VAL A 108 -5.60 4.38 -17.23
N GLN A 109 -6.40 5.45 -17.08
CA GLN A 109 -5.93 6.70 -16.51
C GLN A 109 -5.56 6.54 -15.04
N SER A 110 -6.36 5.81 -14.26
CA SER A 110 -6.02 5.50 -12.88
C SER A 110 -4.76 4.63 -12.79
N TRP A 111 -4.56 3.70 -13.71
CA TRP A 111 -3.34 2.89 -13.73
C TRP A 111 -2.08 3.74 -13.99
N LYS A 112 -2.15 4.71 -14.91
CA LYS A 112 -1.05 5.66 -15.15
C LYS A 112 -0.73 6.48 -13.89
N LYS A 113 -1.78 6.92 -13.16
CA LYS A 113 -1.62 7.62 -11.88
C LYS A 113 -0.96 6.72 -10.83
N TYR A 114 -1.42 5.47 -10.70
CA TYR A 114 -0.83 4.50 -9.79
C TYR A 114 0.66 4.26 -10.07
N ILE A 115 1.04 4.10 -11.34
CA ILE A 115 2.45 3.91 -11.74
C ILE A 115 3.32 5.10 -11.34
N GLY A 116 2.85 6.32 -11.65
CA GLY A 116 3.53 7.55 -11.28
C GLY A 116 3.61 7.70 -9.76
N TYR A 117 2.52 7.37 -9.05
CA TYR A 117 2.48 7.42 -7.60
C TYR A 117 3.48 6.45 -6.96
N MET A 118 3.60 5.21 -7.46
CA MET A 118 4.57 4.23 -6.96
C MET A 118 6.01 4.50 -7.41
N ASN A 119 6.29 5.63 -8.10
CA ASN A 119 7.58 5.95 -8.72
C ASN A 119 8.15 4.81 -9.58
N SER A 120 7.25 4.07 -10.20
CA SER A 120 7.56 2.86 -10.96
C SER A 120 7.54 3.15 -12.44
N ARG A 121 8.31 2.40 -13.24
CA ARG A 121 8.21 2.49 -14.70
C ARG A 121 7.11 1.56 -15.21
N ALA A 122 6.40 1.98 -16.26
CA ALA A 122 5.49 1.09 -16.97
C ALA A 122 6.30 -0.09 -17.53
N LYS A 123 5.93 -1.32 -17.15
CA LYS A 123 6.52 -2.50 -17.76
C LYS A 123 5.84 -2.67 -19.10
N THR A 124 6.40 -2.07 -20.14
CA THR A 124 6.02 -2.48 -21.49
C THR A 124 6.53 -3.92 -21.64
N LEU A 125 5.62 -4.85 -21.94
CA LEU A 125 6.02 -6.10 -22.59
C LEU A 125 6.84 -5.66 -23.79
N ARG A 126 8.17 -5.73 -23.70
CA ARG A 126 9.02 -5.55 -24.87
C ARG A 126 8.58 -6.66 -25.80
N ARG A 127 7.77 -6.34 -26.81
CA ARG A 127 7.57 -7.26 -27.93
C ARG A 127 8.98 -7.63 -28.36
N HIS A 128 9.32 -8.90 -28.22
CA HIS A 128 10.56 -9.39 -28.76
C HIS A 128 10.44 -9.17 -30.26
N ASN A 129 11.09 -8.12 -30.76
CA ASN A 129 11.10 -7.84 -32.19
C ASN A 129 11.95 -8.94 -32.82
N HIS A 130 11.30 -10.04 -33.22
CA HIS A 130 11.89 -11.12 -34.00
C HIS A 130 12.51 -10.61 -35.32
N SER A 131 12.22 -9.37 -35.72
CA SER A 131 12.65 -8.75 -36.97
C SER A 131 13.71 -7.66 -36.82
N ARG A 132 14.60 -7.72 -35.82
CA ARG A 132 15.88 -6.98 -35.94
C ARG A 132 16.79 -7.69 -36.94
N ALA A 133 16.40 -7.65 -38.22
CA ALA A 133 17.36 -7.74 -39.30
C ALA A 133 18.31 -6.55 -39.11
N THR A 134 19.52 -6.82 -38.62
CA THR A 134 20.57 -5.81 -38.63
C THR A 134 20.83 -5.45 -40.09
N LYS A 135 21.17 -4.19 -40.41
CA LYS A 135 21.46 -3.76 -41.80
C LYS A 135 22.50 -4.63 -42.53
N ARG A 136 23.22 -5.52 -41.83
CA ARG A 136 24.12 -6.54 -42.38
C ARG A 136 23.42 -7.73 -43.04
N LEU A 137 22.16 -8.01 -42.73
CA LEU A 137 21.34 -9.04 -43.39
C LEU A 137 20.60 -8.49 -44.61
N LEU A 138 20.69 -7.18 -44.88
CA LEU A 138 20.21 -6.53 -46.10
C LEU A 138 21.33 -6.48 -47.15
N LEU A 139 21.99 -7.62 -47.41
CA LEU A 139 22.98 -7.75 -48.47
C LEU A 139 22.44 -8.70 -49.55
N LYS A 140 21.98 -8.05 -50.64
CA LYS A 140 21.67 -8.52 -52.00
C LYS A 140 20.68 -9.67 -52.17
#